data_AF-A0A4Y9ZM78-F1
#
_entry.id   AF-A0A4Y9ZM78-F1
#
_cell.length_a   1.000
_cell.length_b   1.000
_cell.length_c   1.000
_cell.angle_alpha   90.00
_cell.angle_beta   90.00
_cell.angle_gamma   90.00
#
_symmetry.space_group_name_H-M   'P 1'
#
loop_
_entity.id
_entity.type
_entity.pdbx_description
1 polymer ?
#
loop_
_entity_poly.entity_id
_entity_poly.type
_entity_poly.pdbx_seq_one_letter_code
_entity_poly.pdbx_strand_id
1 'polypeptide(L)'
;MWIKKTNFCNLSASAYTDYIDVSAKHLFFYFFESRRDPAKDDIIIWTNRGPGAWATFSMFMENEDVAQDIAVFVALFFENFPFFKGRAFHMAGESYAGRYVPLFAAAVYDQNTALIETGLMPIILPQ
;
A
#
# COMPACT_ATOMS: atom_id res chain seq x y z
N MET A 1 6.04 -6.85 -15.55
CA MET A 1 4.75 -6.18 -15.23
C MET A 1 4.64 -4.93 -16.09
N TRP A 2 3.47 -4.62 -16.67
CA TRP A 2 3.27 -3.47 -17.56
C TRP A 2 2.43 -2.40 -16.86
N ILE A 3 3.08 -1.55 -16.07
CA ILE A 3 2.40 -0.45 -15.36
C ILE A 3 1.78 0.50 -16.39
N LYS A 4 0.45 0.62 -16.41
CA LYS A 4 -0.26 1.52 -17.32
C LYS A 4 -0.38 2.91 -16.72
N LYS A 5 0.16 3.92 -17.41
CA LYS A 5 -0.10 5.34 -17.11
C LYS A 5 -1.53 5.68 -17.56
N THR A 6 -2.34 6.16 -16.63
CA THR A 6 -3.76 6.41 -16.84
C THR A 6 -4.05 7.91 -16.86
N ASN A 7 -4.77 8.38 -17.87
CA ASN A 7 -5.27 9.74 -17.92
C ASN A 7 -6.57 9.83 -17.09
N PHE A 8 -6.44 10.23 -15.83
CA PHE A 8 -7.57 10.39 -14.93
C PHE A 8 -7.95 11.88 -14.80
N CYS A 9 -9.22 12.24 -15.02
CA CYS A 9 -9.83 13.56 -14.76
C CYS A 9 -9.00 14.81 -15.15
N ASN A 10 -8.23 14.77 -16.24
CA ASN A 10 -7.34 15.87 -16.66
C ASN A 10 -6.42 16.38 -15.52
N LEU A 11 -5.87 15.45 -14.75
CA LEU A 11 -4.95 15.74 -13.66
C LEU A 11 -3.59 16.20 -14.19
N SER A 12 -2.99 17.19 -13.52
CA SER A 12 -1.60 17.60 -13.76
C SER A 12 -0.55 16.62 -13.23
N ALA A 13 -0.97 15.61 -12.46
CA ALA A 13 -0.12 14.54 -11.93
C ALA A 13 -0.31 13.25 -12.72
N SER A 14 0.75 12.45 -12.83
CA SER A 14 0.67 11.09 -13.36
C SER A 14 -0.20 10.22 -12.45
N ALA A 15 -1.06 9.41 -13.05
CA ALA A 15 -1.82 8.38 -12.37
C ALA A 15 -1.52 7.01 -12.98
N TYR A 16 -1.62 5.98 -12.16
CA TYR A 16 -1.34 4.59 -12.53
C TYR A 16 -2.40 3.68 -11.94
N THR A 17 -2.78 2.67 -12.69
CA THR A 17 -3.73 1.64 -12.25
C THR A 17 -3.22 0.29 -12.70
N ASP A 18 -3.16 -0.66 -11.78
CA ASP A 18 -2.79 -2.02 -12.10
C ASP A 18 -3.27 -2.98 -11.00
N TYR A 19 -2.94 -4.25 -11.17
CA TYR A 19 -3.10 -5.29 -10.16
C TYR A 19 -1.73 -5.72 -9.63
N ILE A 20 -1.65 -6.01 -8.34
CA ILE A 20 -0.53 -6.72 -7.73
C ILE A 20 -1.04 -8.06 -7.22
N ASP A 21 -0.36 -9.11 -7.64
CA ASP A 21 -0.71 -10.48 -7.28
C ASP A 21 -0.09 -10.84 -5.94
N VAL A 22 -0.93 -11.16 -4.95
CA VAL A 22 -0.52 -11.61 -3.62
C VAL A 22 -1.06 -13.02 -3.41
N SER A 23 -0.18 -14.01 -3.53
CA SER A 23 -0.58 -15.43 -3.52
C SER A 23 -1.65 -15.70 -4.59
N ALA A 24 -2.84 -16.19 -4.20
CA ALA A 24 -3.97 -16.44 -5.10
C ALA A 24 -4.92 -15.24 -5.26
N LYS A 25 -4.55 -14.04 -4.79
CA LYS A 25 -5.38 -12.82 -4.78
C LYS A 25 -4.81 -11.79 -5.75
N HIS A 26 -5.69 -11.07 -6.44
CA HIS A 26 -5.33 -9.97 -7.35
C HIS A 26 -5.79 -8.64 -6.75
N LEU A 27 -4.87 -7.87 -6.14
CA LEU A 27 -5.20 -6.61 -5.48
C LEU A 27 -5.09 -5.47 -6.48
N PHE A 28 -6.22 -4.86 -6.78
CA PHE A 28 -6.30 -3.69 -7.65
C PHE A 28 -5.92 -2.42 -6.89
N PHE A 29 -5.21 -1.49 -7.54
CA PHE A 29 -4.88 -0.19 -6.95
C PHE A 29 -5.03 0.98 -7.94
N TYR A 30 -5.27 2.16 -7.36
CA TYR A 30 -5.08 3.46 -7.99
C TYR A 30 -3.91 4.17 -7.30
N PHE A 31 -2.91 4.59 -8.06
CA PHE A 31 -1.79 5.36 -7.56
C PHE A 31 -1.71 6.71 -8.28
N PHE A 32 -1.47 7.78 -7.52
CA PHE A 32 -1.32 9.13 -8.03
C PHE A 32 -0.01 9.71 -7.52
N GLU A 33 0.80 10.25 -8.42
CA GLU A 33 2.03 10.94 -8.04
C GLU A 33 1.71 12.28 -7.35
N SER A 34 2.63 12.71 -6.47
CA SER A 34 2.56 14.05 -5.89
C SER A 34 2.57 15.11 -7.00
N ARG A 35 1.69 16.11 -6.87
CA ARG A 35 1.70 17.30 -7.73
C ARG A 35 2.80 18.30 -7.35
N ARG A 36 3.41 18.16 -6.17
CA ARG A 36 4.43 19.09 -5.66
C ARG A 36 5.82 18.68 -6.12
N ASP A 37 6.38 17.59 -5.57
CA ASP A 37 7.68 17.05 -5.97
C ASP A 37 7.63 15.51 -5.94
N PRO A 38 7.20 14.84 -7.02
CA PRO A 38 7.09 13.38 -7.04
C PRO A 38 8.44 12.66 -6.95
N ALA A 39 9.57 13.38 -7.01
CA ALA A 39 10.92 12.83 -6.81
C ALA A 39 11.34 12.78 -5.33
N LYS A 40 10.67 13.52 -4.45
CA LYS A 40 11.06 13.64 -3.03
C LYS A 40 9.94 13.33 -2.07
N ASP A 41 8.70 13.51 -2.49
CA ASP A 41 7.57 13.39 -1.59
C ASP A 41 7.34 11.93 -1.18
N ASP A 42 6.96 11.77 0.08
CA ASP A 42 6.64 10.49 0.71
C ASP A 42 5.43 9.82 0.06
N ILE A 43 5.28 8.53 0.35
CA ILE A 43 4.17 7.71 -0.14
C ILE A 43 3.15 7.52 0.96
N ILE A 44 1.87 7.64 0.63
CA ILE A 44 0.77 7.34 1.53
C ILE A 44 -0.15 6.31 0.90
N ILE A 45 -0.47 5.25 1.65
CA ILE A 45 -1.59 4.37 1.32
C ILE A 45 -2.82 4.83 2.10
N TRP A 46 -3.94 4.91 1.39
CA TRP A 46 -5.22 5.29 1.96
C TRP A 46 -6.19 4.12 1.92
N THR A 47 -6.80 3.80 3.05
CA THR A 47 -7.87 2.80 3.13
C THR A 47 -9.15 3.41 3.72
N ASN A 48 -10.24 3.35 2.95
CA ASN A 48 -11.57 3.64 3.45
C ASN A 48 -12.07 2.48 4.35
N ARG A 49 -13.21 2.70 5.01
CA ARG A 49 -14.07 1.57 5.39
C ARG A 49 -14.39 0.78 4.11
N GLY A 50 -14.16 -0.54 4.11
CA GLY A 50 -14.27 -1.38 2.91
C GLY A 50 -15.62 -1.27 2.17
N PRO A 51 -15.73 -1.66 0.89
CA PRO A 51 -16.97 -1.49 0.14
C PRO A 51 -18.03 -2.54 0.52
N GLY A 52 -19.14 -2.07 1.10
CA GLY A 52 -20.46 -2.73 1.06
C GLY A 52 -20.96 -3.43 2.34
N ALA A 53 -21.79 -2.71 3.11
CA ALA A 53 -22.83 -3.22 4.03
C ALA A 53 -22.43 -4.17 5.20
N TRP A 54 -22.32 -3.54 6.39
CA TRP A 54 -22.43 -4.10 7.75
C TRP A 54 -21.35 -5.08 8.21
N ALA A 55 -20.57 -4.67 9.23
CA ALA A 55 -19.83 -5.41 10.28
C ALA A 55 -19.22 -6.81 10.04
N THR A 56 -19.80 -7.68 9.22
CA THR A 56 -19.36 -9.05 8.96
C THR A 56 -18.06 -9.14 8.15
N PHE A 57 -17.69 -8.10 7.39
CA PHE A 57 -16.37 -8.04 6.69
C PHE A 57 -15.25 -7.40 7.52
N SER A 58 -15.60 -6.69 8.59
CA SER A 58 -14.58 -6.29 9.57
C SER A 58 -13.94 -7.51 10.23
N MET A 59 -14.72 -8.55 10.48
CA MET A 59 -14.22 -9.85 10.95
C MET A 59 -13.33 -10.58 9.92
N PHE A 60 -13.41 -10.23 8.63
CA PHE A 60 -12.54 -10.80 7.59
C PHE A 60 -11.23 -10.02 7.39
N MET A 61 -11.21 -8.72 7.70
CA MET A 61 -10.06 -7.81 7.53
C MET A 61 -9.21 -7.64 8.81
N GLU A 62 -9.75 -8.00 9.99
CA GLU A 62 -8.99 -8.05 11.26
C GLU A 62 -8.09 -9.28 11.39
N ASN A 63 -8.08 -10.16 10.39
CA ASN A 63 -7.25 -11.35 10.42
C ASN A 63 -5.80 -11.01 10.10
N GLU A 64 -4.88 -11.63 10.82
CA GLU A 64 -3.44 -11.51 10.59
C GLU A 64 -3.08 -11.80 9.12
N ASP A 65 -3.76 -12.76 8.48
CA ASP A 65 -3.57 -13.09 7.07
C ASP A 65 -3.75 -11.88 6.14
N VAL A 66 -4.74 -11.02 6.40
CA VAL A 66 -4.98 -9.81 5.59
C VAL A 66 -3.89 -8.78 5.84
N ALA A 67 -3.43 -8.63 7.07
CA ALA A 67 -2.33 -7.74 7.39
C ALA A 67 -1.05 -8.16 6.67
N GLN A 68 -0.79 -9.48 6.60
CA GLN A 68 0.31 -10.04 5.84
C GLN A 68 0.14 -9.83 4.33
N ASP A 69 -1.06 -10.03 3.78
CA ASP A 69 -1.30 -9.74 2.36
C ASP A 69 -1.02 -8.28 2.01
N ILE A 70 -1.42 -7.34 2.87
CA ILE A 70 -1.16 -5.91 2.70
C ILE A 70 0.34 -5.63 2.80
N ALA A 71 1.05 -6.29 3.72
CA ALA A 71 2.49 -6.13 3.87
C ALA A 71 3.24 -6.57 2.61
N VAL A 72 2.87 -7.74 2.06
CA VAL A 72 3.39 -8.26 0.79
C VAL A 72 3.04 -7.34 -0.37
N PHE A 73 1.79 -6.85 -0.44
CA PHE A 73 1.38 -5.87 -1.45
C PHE A 73 2.27 -4.63 -1.42
N VAL A 74 2.54 -4.07 -0.23
CA VAL A 74 3.40 -2.89 -0.08
C VAL A 74 4.82 -3.18 -0.54
N ALA A 75 5.40 -4.32 -0.16
CA ALA A 75 6.73 -4.71 -0.62
C ALA A 75 6.78 -4.82 -2.15
N LEU A 76 5.83 -5.51 -2.75
CA LEU A 76 5.72 -5.64 -4.21
C LEU A 76 5.46 -4.30 -4.90
N PHE A 77 4.70 -3.40 -4.28
CA PHE A 77 4.49 -2.05 -4.79
C PHE A 77 5.84 -1.30 -4.88
N PHE A 78 6.63 -1.26 -3.81
CA PHE A 78 7.94 -0.59 -3.83
C PHE A 78 8.95 -1.27 -4.77
N GLU A 79 8.87 -2.59 -4.96
CA GLU A 79 9.67 -3.30 -5.97
C GLU A 79 9.30 -2.89 -7.40
N ASN A 80 8.00 -2.76 -7.68
CA ASN A 80 7.51 -2.35 -9.00
C ASN A 80 7.67 -0.85 -9.28
N PHE A 81 7.76 -0.03 -8.24
CA PHE A 81 8.02 1.41 -8.33
C PHE A 81 9.33 1.77 -7.61
N PRO A 82 10.49 1.33 -8.14
CA PRO A 82 11.78 1.42 -7.44
C PRO A 82 12.22 2.86 -7.13
N PHE A 83 11.68 3.85 -7.85
CA PHE A 83 11.94 5.27 -7.63
C PHE A 83 11.40 5.81 -6.29
N PHE A 84 10.50 5.07 -5.65
CA PHE A 84 9.94 5.42 -4.34
C PHE A 84 10.65 4.71 -3.19
N LYS A 85 11.53 3.74 -3.45
CA LYS A 85 12.27 3.03 -2.39
C LYS A 85 13.11 4.02 -1.57
N GLY A 86 13.18 3.79 -0.26
CA GLY A 86 13.89 4.66 0.68
C GLY A 86 13.15 5.95 1.07
N ARG A 87 11.93 6.17 0.58
CA ARG A 87 11.05 7.26 1.07
C ARG A 87 10.23 6.80 2.26
N ALA A 88 9.78 7.75 3.09
CA ALA A 88 8.88 7.40 4.17
C ALA A 88 7.51 6.98 3.59
N PHE A 89 6.92 5.99 4.25
CA PHE A 89 5.66 5.39 3.90
C PHE A 89 4.68 5.62 5.05
N HIS A 90 3.55 6.21 4.72
CA HIS A 90 2.49 6.55 5.67
C HIS A 90 1.26 5.69 5.39
N MET A 91 0.55 5.30 6.45
CA MET A 91 -0.74 4.65 6.33
C MET A 91 -1.82 5.55 6.94
N ALA A 92 -2.89 5.76 6.19
CA ALA A 92 -4.03 6.52 6.66
C ALA A 92 -5.34 5.86 6.25
N GLY A 93 -6.41 6.23 6.95
CA GLY A 93 -7.75 5.76 6.60
C GLY A 93 -8.83 6.37 7.47
N GLU A 94 -10.07 6.02 7.16
CA GLU A 94 -11.26 6.54 7.83
C GLU A 94 -12.12 5.43 8.46
N SER A 95 -12.84 5.76 9.53
CA SER A 95 -13.82 4.91 10.19
C SER A 95 -13.18 3.66 10.81
N TYR A 96 -13.54 2.46 10.34
CA TYR A 96 -12.98 1.21 10.87
C TYR A 96 -11.50 1.03 10.52
N ALA A 97 -10.96 1.82 9.58
CA ALA A 97 -9.53 1.87 9.34
C ALA A 97 -8.72 2.19 10.61
N GLY A 98 -9.29 2.84 11.63
CA GLY A 98 -8.64 3.02 12.92
C GLY A 98 -8.26 1.70 13.63
N ARG A 99 -8.88 0.57 13.26
CA ARG A 99 -8.47 -0.78 13.70
C ARG A 99 -7.42 -1.39 12.78
N TYR A 100 -7.58 -1.23 11.46
CA TYR A 100 -6.72 -1.88 10.47
C TYR A 100 -5.38 -1.20 10.27
N VAL A 101 -5.33 0.14 10.26
CA VAL A 101 -4.11 0.92 10.05
C VAL A 101 -3.00 0.50 11.02
N PRO A 102 -3.21 0.42 12.36
CA PRO A 102 -2.15 -0.05 13.25
C PRO A 102 -1.78 -1.53 13.02
N LEU A 103 -2.75 -2.40 12.70
CA LEU A 103 -2.49 -3.81 12.40
C LEU A 103 -1.64 -3.99 11.13
N PHE A 104 -1.96 -3.25 10.07
CA PHE A 104 -1.23 -3.28 8.81
C PHE A 104 0.14 -2.62 8.93
N ALA A 105 0.24 -1.52 9.68
CA ALA A 105 1.51 -0.87 9.96
C ALA A 105 2.44 -1.81 10.74
N ALA A 106 1.92 -2.54 11.73
CA ALA A 106 2.68 -3.56 12.44
C ALA A 106 3.17 -4.67 11.50
N ALA A 107 2.29 -5.23 10.65
CA ALA A 107 2.70 -6.25 9.69
C ALA A 107 3.77 -5.75 8.69
N VAL A 108 3.65 -4.51 8.21
CA VAL A 108 4.66 -3.88 7.34
C VAL A 108 5.97 -3.63 8.08
N TYR A 109 5.92 -3.27 9.36
CA TYR A 109 7.10 -3.11 10.18
C TYR A 109 7.81 -4.45 10.40
N ASP A 110 7.06 -5.47 10.81
CA ASP A 110 7.58 -6.79 11.18
C ASP A 110 8.18 -7.54 9.98
N GLN A 111 7.62 -7.38 8.77
CA GLN A 111 8.18 -8.01 7.56
C GLN A 111 9.55 -7.46 7.16
N ASN A 112 9.96 -6.28 7.64
CA ASN A 112 11.22 -5.65 7.21
C ASN A 112 12.43 -6.53 7.48
N THR A 113 12.40 -7.34 8.55
CA THR A 113 13.47 -8.32 8.83
C THR A 113 13.65 -9.28 7.66
N ALA A 114 12.56 -9.86 7.15
CA ALA A 114 12.58 -10.78 6.01
C ALA A 114 12.97 -10.09 4.70
N LEU A 115 12.55 -8.83 4.50
CA LEU A 115 13.00 -8.04 3.34
C LEU A 115 14.52 -7.84 3.35
N ILE A 116 15.10 -7.49 4.50
CA ILE A 116 16.54 -7.27 4.64
C ILE A 116 17.32 -8.57 4.42
N GLU A 117 16.84 -9.70 4.97
CA GLU A 117 17.46 -11.02 4.78
C GLU A 117 17.49 -11.46 3.31
N THR A 118 16.51 -11.03 2.53
CA THR A 118 16.42 -11.29 1.09
C THR A 118 17.11 -10.22 0.22
N GLY A 119 17.76 -9.22 0.85
CA GLY A 119 18.49 -8.15 0.17
C GLY A 119 17.59 -7.04 -0.39
N LEU A 120 16.32 -6.99 0.00
CA LEU A 120 15.38 -5.93 -0.35
C LEU A 120 15.48 -4.76 0.63
N MET A 121 15.08 -3.57 0.18
CA MET A 121 15.05 -2.38 1.05
C MET A 121 13.86 -2.49 2.03
N PRO A 122 14.06 -2.12 3.31
CA PRO A 122 12.96 -2.06 4.26
C PRO A 122 11.99 -0.92 3.91
N ILE A 123 10.74 -1.08 4.29
CA ILE A 123 9.71 -0.05 4.23
C ILE A 123 9.86 0.88 5.45
N ILE A 124 10.06 2.17 5.19
CA ILE A 124 10.33 3.17 6.23
C ILE A 124 8.99 3.70 6.76
N LEU A 125 8.55 3.22 7.91
CA LEU A 125 7.41 3.77 8.65
C LEU A 125 7.91 4.84 9.63
N PRO A 126 7.56 6.13 9.45
CA PRO A 126 7.94 7.17 10.41
C PRO A 126 7.20 6.99 11.74
N GLN A 127 7.88 7.30 12.84
CA GLN A 127 7.35 7.25 14.21
C GLN A 127 6.53 8.50 14.56
#